data_AF-A0A6N2CGP9-F1
#
_entry.id   AF-A0A6N2CGP9-F1
#
_cell.length_a   1.000
_cell.length_b   1.000
_cell.length_c   1.000
_cell.angle_alpha   90.00
_cell.angle_beta   90.00
_cell.angle_gamma   90.00
#
_symmetry.space_group_name_H-M   'P 1'
#
loop_
_entity.id
_entity.type
_entity.pdbx_description
1 polymer ?
#
loop_
_entity_poly.entity_id
_entity_poly.type
_entity_poly.pdbx_seq_one_letter_code
_entity_poly.pdbx_strand_id
1 'polypeptide(L)'
;MKKTLLIAAAFILLSGLSLRAYFALTPPPEATLMEPLAQIVPRTLEGWSIRDLDMAESPESSARISDFLNFDDALFRVFERGDTFVGLYVAYWTPGKASYRWAGAHTPDTCWVLNGWTCVEREYSIPFYNQETPFQPAEFGVYTRDGSAQNVYFWHLVGGEAFGYEQQGRPNIFAALIDIQKHGLNLREEQFFIRLSSNKSLEELKKTGGFHEILDSLAEIGLAKNAG
;
A
#
# COMPACT_ATOMS: atom_id res chain seq x y z
N MET A 1 -35.74 23.88 -24.14
CA MET A 1 -34.32 24.18 -23.83
C MET A 1 -34.12 24.76 -22.43
N LYS A 2 -34.69 25.91 -22.03
CA LYS A 2 -34.52 26.43 -20.65
C LYS A 2 -35.08 25.54 -19.53
N LYS A 3 -36.28 24.96 -19.70
CA LYS A 3 -36.91 24.08 -18.70
C LYS A 3 -36.14 22.77 -18.48
N THR A 4 -35.65 22.15 -19.56
CA THR A 4 -34.85 20.92 -19.49
C THR A 4 -33.50 21.16 -18.81
N LEU A 5 -32.88 22.33 -19.05
CA LEU A 5 -31.64 22.73 -18.37
C LEU A 5 -31.84 22.95 -16.87
N LEU A 6 -32.95 23.57 -16.47
CA LEU A 6 -33.30 23.77 -15.06
C LEU A 6 -33.57 22.46 -14.33
N ILE A 7 -34.27 21.50 -14.97
CA ILE A 7 -34.51 20.17 -14.40
C ILE A 7 -33.19 19.42 -14.23
N ALA A 8 -32.30 19.45 -15.24
CA ALA A 8 -30.99 18.82 -15.15
C ALA A 8 -30.13 19.43 -14.03
N ALA A 9 -30.10 20.76 -13.92
CA ALA A 9 -29.36 21.46 -12.87
C ALA A 9 -29.91 21.14 -11.47
N ALA A 10 -31.24 21.11 -11.30
CA ALA A 10 -31.87 20.73 -10.04
C ALA A 10 -31.56 19.28 -9.66
N PHE A 11 -31.57 18.36 -10.62
CA PHE A 11 -31.22 16.97 -10.38
C PHE A 11 -29.76 16.82 -9.92
N ILE A 12 -28.81 17.45 -10.61
CA ILE A 12 -27.38 17.43 -10.23
C ILE A 12 -27.19 17.97 -8.81
N LEU A 13 -27.85 19.09 -8.48
CA LEU A 13 -27.73 19.72 -7.18
C LEU A 13 -28.35 18.86 -6.06
N LEU A 14 -29.52 18.25 -6.31
CA LEU A 14 -30.11 17.29 -5.38
C LEU A 14 -29.24 16.05 -5.19
N SER A 15 -28.69 15.49 -6.27
CA SER A 15 -27.78 14.33 -6.18
C SER A 15 -26.55 14.67 -5.34
N GLY A 16 -25.94 15.84 -5.54
CA GLY A 16 -24.78 16.29 -4.74
C GLY A 16 -25.13 16.50 -3.26
N LEU A 17 -26.28 17.11 -2.96
CA LEU A 17 -26.75 17.30 -1.59
C LEU A 17 -27.08 15.97 -0.90
N SER A 18 -27.76 15.05 -1.59
CA SER A 18 -28.08 13.72 -1.07
C SER A 18 -26.81 12.91 -0.80
N LEU A 19 -25.82 12.98 -1.68
CA LEU A 19 -24.53 12.31 -1.48
C LEU A 19 -23.77 12.89 -0.28
N ARG A 20 -23.75 14.22 -0.14
CA ARG A 20 -23.15 14.88 1.03
C ARG A 20 -23.87 14.51 2.32
N ALA A 21 -25.20 14.49 2.32
CA ALA A 21 -26.01 14.10 3.48
C ALA A 21 -25.75 12.63 3.85
N TYR A 22 -25.68 11.74 2.85
CA TYR A 22 -25.33 10.34 3.06
C TYR A 22 -23.98 10.18 3.76
N PHE A 23 -22.94 10.87 3.29
CA PHE A 23 -21.61 10.79 3.92
C PHE A 23 -21.53 11.47 5.29
N ALA A 24 -22.35 12.48 5.54
CA ALA A 24 -22.45 13.11 6.86
C ALA A 24 -23.15 12.20 7.89
N LEU A 25 -24.09 11.36 7.45
CA LEU A 25 -24.89 10.48 8.30
C LEU A 25 -24.34 9.06 8.42
N THR A 26 -23.58 8.61 7.43
CA THR A 26 -22.96 7.28 7.41
C THR A 26 -21.51 7.44 7.84
N PRO A 27 -21.09 7.00 9.06
CA PRO A 27 -19.69 7.06 9.46
C PRO A 27 -18.81 6.19 8.54
N PRO A 28 -17.49 6.42 8.49
CA PRO A 28 -16.61 5.50 7.79
C PRO A 28 -16.59 4.14 8.54
N PRO A 29 -16.14 3.06 7.90
CA PRO A 29 -15.91 1.81 8.61
C PRO A 29 -14.92 2.03 9.77
N GLU A 30 -14.98 1.16 10.77
CA GLU A 30 -14.02 1.19 11.87
C GLU A 30 -12.62 0.80 11.36
N ALA A 31 -11.59 1.44 11.92
CA ALA A 31 -10.21 1.06 11.67
C ALA A 31 -9.95 -0.34 12.23
N THR A 32 -9.18 -1.16 11.50
CA THR A 32 -8.75 -2.47 12.00
C THR A 32 -7.39 -2.38 12.69
N LEU A 33 -6.59 -1.36 12.40
CA LEU A 33 -5.33 -1.11 13.11
C LEU A 33 -5.60 -0.60 14.53
N MET A 34 -5.36 -1.46 15.53
CA MET A 34 -5.60 -1.13 16.94
C MET A 34 -4.37 -0.60 17.67
N GLU A 35 -3.17 -0.94 17.18
CA GLU A 35 -1.89 -0.60 17.80
C GLU A 35 -0.97 0.10 16.80
N PRO A 36 -0.06 0.98 17.25
CA PRO A 36 0.91 1.59 16.35
C PRO A 36 1.77 0.55 15.63
N LEU A 37 2.08 0.77 14.35
CA LEU A 37 2.89 -0.11 13.50
C LEU A 37 4.23 -0.47 14.16
N ALA A 38 4.84 0.48 14.85
CA ALA A 38 6.10 0.26 15.55
C ALA A 38 6.00 -0.71 16.75
N GLN A 39 4.80 -1.02 17.24
CA GLN A 39 4.54 -2.01 18.30
C GLN A 39 4.27 -3.40 17.72
N ILE A 40 3.55 -3.47 16.59
CA ILE A 40 3.24 -4.71 15.88
C ILE A 40 4.49 -5.32 15.23
N VAL A 41 5.31 -4.48 14.58
CA VAL A 41 6.52 -4.96 13.92
C VAL A 41 7.61 -5.27 14.95
N PRO A 42 8.33 -6.42 14.85
CA PRO A 42 9.35 -6.82 15.82
C PRO A 42 10.42 -5.76 16.03
N ARG A 43 10.72 -5.44 17.29
CA ARG A 43 11.81 -4.53 17.70
C ARG A 43 13.10 -5.26 18.01
N THR A 44 13.02 -6.56 18.24
CA THR A 44 14.15 -7.44 18.53
C THR A 44 13.92 -8.74 17.80
N LEU A 45 14.96 -9.26 17.17
CA LEU A 45 14.92 -10.52 16.45
C LEU A 45 16.29 -11.19 16.60
N GLU A 46 16.31 -12.48 16.92
CA GLU A 46 17.56 -13.15 17.29
C GLU A 46 18.56 -13.16 16.11
N GLY A 47 19.73 -12.57 16.35
CA GLY A 47 20.80 -12.48 15.35
C GLY A 47 20.61 -11.39 14.29
N TRP A 48 19.63 -10.49 14.47
CA TRP A 48 19.42 -9.33 13.59
C TRP A 48 19.72 -8.01 14.30
N SER A 49 20.29 -7.08 13.55
CA SER A 49 20.35 -5.67 13.88
C SER A 49 19.10 -4.99 13.31
N ILE A 50 18.41 -4.20 14.13
CA ILE A 50 17.16 -3.54 13.75
C ILE A 50 17.30 -2.04 14.01
N ARG A 51 16.90 -1.23 13.02
CA ARG A 51 16.88 0.23 13.14
C ARG A 51 15.68 0.83 12.41
N ASP A 52 15.08 1.83 13.04
CA ASP A 52 14.06 2.65 12.42
C ASP A 52 14.75 3.80 11.68
N LEU A 53 14.25 4.08 10.48
CA LEU A 53 14.68 5.19 9.64
C LEU A 53 13.56 6.20 9.54
N ASP A 54 13.92 7.47 9.35
CA ASP A 54 12.90 8.46 9.03
C ASP A 54 12.28 8.09 7.67
N MET A 55 10.96 8.27 7.55
CA MET A 55 10.26 8.13 6.28
C MET A 55 10.90 9.01 5.20
N ALA A 56 11.46 10.16 5.60
CA ALA A 56 12.21 11.07 4.76
C ALA A 56 13.48 10.46 4.16
N GLU A 57 14.06 9.44 4.80
CA GLU A 57 15.27 8.73 4.38
C GLU A 57 14.96 7.52 3.48
N SER A 58 13.68 7.23 3.20
CA SER A 58 13.28 6.15 2.31
C SER A 58 13.50 6.51 0.83
N PRO A 59 13.75 5.53 -0.06
CA PRO A 59 13.81 5.77 -1.51
C PRO A 59 12.52 6.38 -2.10
N GLU A 60 11.39 6.28 -1.41
CA GLU A 60 10.10 6.89 -1.75
C GLU A 60 10.06 8.39 -1.45
N SER A 61 10.79 8.81 -0.43
CA SER A 61 10.82 10.20 0.01
C SER A 61 11.71 11.03 -0.91
N SER A 62 11.07 11.89 -1.70
CA SER A 62 11.64 13.23 -1.85
C SER A 62 11.15 14.07 -0.67
N ALA A 63 11.97 14.99 -0.15
CA ALA A 63 11.59 15.89 0.94
C ALA A 63 10.26 16.66 0.70
N ARG A 64 9.76 16.68 -0.54
CA ARG A 64 8.49 17.31 -0.95
C ARG A 64 7.27 16.38 -0.80
N ILE A 65 7.48 15.07 -0.67
CA ILE A 65 6.44 14.02 -0.64
C ILE A 65 6.02 13.68 0.80
N SER A 66 6.97 13.62 1.74
CA SER A 66 6.68 13.30 3.16
C SER A 66 5.64 14.24 3.79
N ASP A 67 5.82 15.56 3.60
CA ASP A 67 4.89 16.60 4.09
C ASP A 67 3.48 16.52 3.46
N PHE A 68 3.34 15.87 2.30
CA PHE A 68 2.09 15.81 1.55
C PHE A 68 1.25 14.56 1.87
N LEU A 69 1.90 13.46 2.26
CA LEU A 69 1.23 12.16 2.36
C LEU A 69 0.36 11.99 3.61
N ASN A 70 0.58 12.81 4.65
CA ASN A 70 -0.28 12.96 5.83
C ASN A 70 -0.81 11.61 6.38
N PHE A 71 0.10 10.65 6.54
CA PHE A 71 -0.19 9.34 7.12
C PHE A 71 -0.77 9.48 8.53
N ASP A 72 -1.58 8.52 8.98
CA ASP A 72 -1.97 8.42 10.40
C ASP A 72 -0.92 7.68 11.22
N ASP A 73 -0.27 6.69 10.61
CA ASP A 73 0.91 6.02 11.15
C ASP A 73 1.83 5.62 10.01
N ALA A 74 3.12 5.52 10.28
CA ALA A 74 4.11 5.06 9.33
C ALA A 74 5.33 4.47 10.01
N LEU A 75 5.92 3.47 9.37
CA LEU A 75 7.13 2.82 9.81
C LEU A 75 8.04 2.54 8.63
N PHE A 76 9.30 2.96 8.73
CA PHE A 76 10.36 2.42 7.91
C PHE A 76 11.41 1.76 8.81
N ARG A 77 11.44 0.42 8.81
CA ARG A 77 12.34 -0.38 9.64
C ARG A 77 13.26 -1.22 8.77
N VAL A 78 14.54 -1.21 9.11
CA VAL A 78 15.56 -2.02 8.47
C VAL A 78 15.99 -3.13 9.41
N PHE A 79 16.05 -4.35 8.87
CA PHE A 79 16.57 -5.55 9.51
C PHE A 79 17.82 -6.00 8.75
N GLU A 80 18.93 -6.14 9.47
CA GLU A 80 20.22 -6.55 8.92
C GLU A 80 20.74 -7.78 9.68
N ARG A 81 21.16 -8.82 8.95
CA ARG A 81 21.79 -10.02 9.52
C ARG A 81 22.90 -10.52 8.60
N GLY A 82 24.15 -10.32 9.01
CA GLY A 82 25.30 -10.63 8.16
C GLY A 82 25.26 -9.82 6.86
N ASP A 83 25.16 -10.50 5.72
CA ASP A 83 25.00 -9.90 4.40
C ASP A 83 23.53 -9.73 3.97
N THR A 84 22.56 -10.17 4.77
CA THR A 84 21.13 -9.99 4.49
C THR A 84 20.65 -8.62 4.94
N PHE A 85 19.95 -7.91 4.05
CA PHE A 85 19.26 -6.65 4.30
C PHE A 85 17.77 -6.80 3.95
N VAL A 86 16.89 -6.38 4.86
CA VAL A 86 15.45 -6.31 4.65
C VAL A 86 14.96 -4.93 5.10
N GLY A 87 14.42 -4.15 4.17
CA GLY A 87 13.73 -2.89 4.45
C GLY A 87 12.23 -3.09 4.41
N LEU A 88 11.55 -2.87 5.54
CA LEU A 88 10.11 -2.89 5.66
C LEU A 88 9.58 -1.46 5.78
N TYR A 89 8.80 -1.04 4.80
CA TYR A 89 8.10 0.24 4.79
C TYR A 89 6.60 -0.01 4.87
N VAL A 90 5.94 0.64 5.82
CA VAL A 90 4.49 0.59 5.99
C VAL A 90 3.97 2.01 6.19
N ALA A 91 2.99 2.39 5.38
CA ALA A 91 2.25 3.63 5.51
C ALA A 91 0.77 3.32 5.71
N TYR A 92 0.15 3.98 6.68
CA TYR A 92 -1.22 3.73 7.11
C TYR A 92 -2.09 4.98 7.03
N TRP A 93 -3.34 4.77 6.59
CA TRP A 93 -4.39 5.78 6.64
C TRP A 93 -5.68 5.18 7.18
N THR A 94 -6.23 5.86 8.17
CA THR A 94 -7.53 5.58 8.76
C THR A 94 -8.66 5.72 7.72
N PRO A 95 -9.74 4.95 7.89
CA PRO A 95 -10.95 5.06 7.08
C PRO A 95 -11.43 6.51 6.84
N GLY A 96 -11.48 6.93 5.58
CA GLY A 96 -11.99 8.23 5.16
C GLY A 96 -10.99 9.38 5.10
N LYS A 97 -9.70 9.15 5.40
CA LYS A 97 -8.66 10.20 5.34
C LYS A 97 -8.00 10.32 3.96
N ALA A 98 -7.61 9.21 3.33
CA ALA A 98 -6.84 9.21 2.09
C ALA A 98 -7.69 8.86 0.86
N SER A 99 -7.42 9.56 -0.25
CA SER A 99 -7.98 9.23 -1.55
C SER A 99 -7.14 8.12 -2.21
N TYR A 100 -7.82 7.02 -2.58
CA TYR A 100 -7.30 5.85 -3.30
C TYR A 100 -6.30 6.14 -4.43
N ARG A 101 -6.50 7.22 -5.19
CA ARG A 101 -5.66 7.58 -6.34
C ARG A 101 -4.28 8.08 -5.96
N TRP A 102 -4.11 8.56 -4.73
CA TRP A 102 -2.85 9.16 -4.28
C TRP A 102 -1.88 8.12 -3.71
N ALA A 103 -2.36 7.18 -2.90
CA ALA A 103 -1.53 6.09 -2.39
C ALA A 103 -0.94 5.24 -3.55
N GLY A 104 -1.75 4.97 -4.59
CA GLY A 104 -1.28 4.22 -5.76
C GLY A 104 -0.41 4.99 -6.75
N ALA A 105 -0.22 6.31 -6.59
CA ALA A 105 0.71 7.09 -7.39
C ALA A 105 2.16 7.02 -6.85
N HIS A 106 2.38 6.38 -5.70
CA HIS A 106 3.65 6.29 -5.00
C HIS A 106 4.18 4.86 -4.92
N THR A 107 4.02 4.10 -6.01
CA THR A 107 4.63 2.77 -6.15
C THR A 107 6.14 2.89 -6.39
N PRO A 108 6.92 1.82 -6.13
CA PRO A 108 8.35 1.80 -6.45
C PRO A 108 8.59 2.04 -7.95
N ASP A 109 7.68 1.57 -8.82
CA ASP A 109 7.69 1.82 -10.27
C ASP A 109 7.74 3.30 -10.64
N THR A 110 7.18 4.17 -9.80
CA THR A 110 7.22 5.62 -10.01
C THR A 110 8.34 6.24 -9.17
N CYS A 111 8.31 6.06 -7.85
CA CYS A 111 9.21 6.77 -6.95
C CYS A 111 10.67 6.34 -7.08
N TRP A 112 10.95 5.05 -7.16
CA TRP A 112 12.33 4.58 -7.25
C TRP A 112 12.91 4.92 -8.62
N VAL A 113 12.11 4.76 -9.69
CA VAL A 113 12.55 5.08 -11.05
C VAL A 113 12.87 6.58 -11.19
N LEU A 114 12.02 7.45 -10.65
CA LEU A 114 12.30 8.89 -10.61
C LEU A 114 13.54 9.24 -9.78
N ASN A 115 13.87 8.44 -8.75
CA ASN A 115 15.05 8.58 -7.91
C ASN A 115 16.28 7.77 -8.41
N GLY A 116 16.29 7.47 -9.73
CA GLY A 116 17.46 6.93 -10.43
C GLY A 116 17.61 5.41 -10.38
N TRP A 117 16.62 4.67 -9.88
CA TRP A 117 16.61 3.21 -9.99
C TRP A 117 16.08 2.76 -11.36
N THR A 118 16.48 1.56 -11.77
CA THR A 118 15.96 0.91 -12.99
C THR A 118 15.27 -0.39 -12.61
N CYS A 119 13.99 -0.53 -12.96
CA CYS A 119 13.26 -1.79 -12.85
C CYS A 119 13.72 -2.74 -13.98
N VAL A 120 14.36 -3.86 -13.63
CA VAL A 120 14.88 -4.85 -14.60
C VAL A 120 13.99 -6.07 -14.73
N GLU A 121 13.12 -6.30 -13.75
CA GLU A 121 12.15 -7.40 -13.71
C GLU A 121 10.86 -6.89 -13.05
N ARG A 122 9.70 -7.34 -13.53
CA ARG A 122 8.39 -6.94 -13.01
C ARG A 122 7.37 -8.06 -13.20
N GLU A 123 6.68 -8.40 -12.11
CA GLU A 123 5.54 -9.33 -12.10
C GLU A 123 4.40 -8.75 -11.27
N TYR A 124 3.16 -8.95 -11.73
CA TYR A 124 1.97 -8.38 -11.12
C TYR A 124 1.15 -9.46 -10.42
N SER A 125 0.55 -9.12 -9.28
CA SER A 125 -0.36 -9.99 -8.54
C SER A 125 0.17 -11.41 -8.27
N ILE A 126 1.45 -11.52 -7.87
CA ILE A 126 2.07 -12.80 -7.58
C ILE A 126 1.57 -13.38 -6.25
N PRO A 127 1.35 -14.70 -6.14
CA PRO A 127 1.02 -15.33 -4.86
C PRO A 127 2.14 -15.14 -3.83
N PHE A 128 1.78 -14.81 -2.60
CA PHE A 128 2.71 -14.67 -1.48
C PHE A 128 2.20 -15.46 -0.28
N TYR A 129 3.11 -16.12 0.44
CA TYR A 129 2.77 -16.98 1.57
C TYR A 129 3.74 -16.73 2.71
N ASN A 130 3.21 -16.67 3.93
CA ASN A 130 3.96 -16.86 5.15
C ASN A 130 3.67 -18.27 5.67
N GLN A 131 4.63 -19.18 5.53
CA GLN A 131 4.44 -20.60 5.81
C GLN A 131 3.23 -21.15 5.02
N GLU A 132 2.18 -21.61 5.71
CA GLU A 132 0.93 -22.10 5.09
C GLU A 132 -0.15 -21.00 4.96
N THR A 133 0.07 -19.82 5.55
CA THR A 133 -0.90 -18.72 5.51
C THR A 133 -0.76 -17.94 4.20
N PRO A 134 -1.79 -17.94 3.34
CA PRO A 134 -1.78 -17.13 2.12
C PRO A 134 -1.92 -15.65 2.46
N PHE A 135 -1.06 -14.84 1.87
CA PHE A 135 -1.20 -13.39 1.92
C PHE A 135 -1.95 -12.89 0.69
N GLN A 136 -2.40 -11.63 0.75
CA GLN A 136 -2.83 -10.89 -0.42
C GLN A 136 -1.73 -10.92 -1.50
N PRO A 137 -2.09 -11.01 -2.80
CA PRO A 137 -1.12 -11.11 -3.87
C PRO A 137 -0.24 -9.86 -3.91
N ALA A 138 1.05 -10.06 -4.12
CA ALA A 138 2.04 -8.99 -4.13
C ALA A 138 2.26 -8.44 -5.55
N GLU A 139 2.62 -7.19 -5.63
CA GLU A 139 3.35 -6.64 -6.78
C GLU A 139 4.83 -6.89 -6.57
N PHE A 140 5.54 -7.37 -7.59
CA PHE A 140 6.96 -7.68 -7.51
C PHE A 140 7.76 -6.97 -8.59
N GLY A 141 8.94 -6.48 -8.23
CA GLY A 141 9.95 -6.06 -9.18
C GLY A 141 11.37 -6.12 -8.61
N VAL A 142 12.35 -6.19 -9.51
CA VAL A 142 13.77 -6.07 -9.18
C VAL A 142 14.26 -4.71 -9.65
N TYR A 143 14.74 -3.91 -8.71
CA TYR A 143 15.21 -2.55 -8.96
C TYR A 143 16.71 -2.48 -8.76
N THR A 144 17.41 -1.86 -9.70
CA THR A 144 18.87 -1.74 -9.68
C THR A 144 19.31 -0.28 -9.68
N ARG A 145 20.37 0.03 -8.92
CA ARG A 145 21.04 1.34 -8.92
C ARG A 145 22.49 1.17 -8.46
N ASP A 146 23.42 1.77 -9.19
CA ASP A 146 24.86 1.79 -8.83
C ASP A 146 25.44 0.39 -8.50
N GLY A 147 25.04 -0.64 -9.25
CA GLY A 147 25.48 -2.02 -9.04
C GLY A 147 24.80 -2.77 -7.90
N SER A 148 23.89 -2.13 -7.15
CA SER A 148 23.06 -2.76 -6.13
C SER A 148 21.70 -3.16 -6.71
N ALA A 149 21.22 -4.36 -6.38
CA ALA A 149 19.89 -4.84 -6.74
C ALA A 149 19.02 -5.01 -5.49
N GLN A 150 17.73 -4.71 -5.62
CA GLN A 150 16.73 -4.87 -4.58
C GLN A 150 15.53 -5.61 -5.16
N ASN A 151 15.20 -6.75 -4.55
CA ASN A 151 13.95 -7.46 -4.73
C ASN A 151 12.89 -6.72 -3.91
N VAL A 152 11.84 -6.23 -4.56
CA VAL A 152 10.81 -5.43 -3.92
C VAL A 152 9.47 -6.09 -4.12
N TYR A 153 8.84 -6.45 -3.00
CA TYR A 153 7.45 -6.88 -2.92
C TYR A 153 6.65 -5.74 -2.31
N PHE A 154 5.53 -5.37 -2.91
CA PHE A 154 4.67 -4.34 -2.33
C PHE A 154 3.19 -4.65 -2.49
N TRP A 155 2.41 -4.07 -1.60
CA TRP A 155 0.96 -4.19 -1.52
C TRP A 155 0.36 -2.83 -1.25
N HIS A 156 -0.76 -2.54 -1.92
CA HIS A 156 -1.65 -1.47 -1.51
C HIS A 156 -2.96 -2.12 -1.10
N LEU A 157 -3.22 -2.19 0.20
CA LEU A 157 -4.46 -2.71 0.74
C LEU A 157 -5.49 -1.60 0.81
N VAL A 158 -6.71 -1.88 0.35
CA VAL A 158 -7.88 -1.02 0.47
C VAL A 158 -9.00 -1.86 1.06
N GLY A 159 -9.39 -1.59 2.30
CA GLY A 159 -10.40 -2.38 3.01
C GLY A 159 -9.98 -3.85 3.21
N GLY A 160 -8.67 -4.12 3.36
CA GLY A 160 -8.12 -5.47 3.54
C GLY A 160 -7.83 -6.25 2.26
N GLU A 161 -8.16 -5.71 1.07
CA GLU A 161 -7.91 -6.36 -0.21
C GLU A 161 -6.77 -5.68 -0.98
N ALA A 162 -5.90 -6.47 -1.61
CA ALA A 162 -4.84 -5.91 -2.45
C ALA A 162 -5.41 -5.28 -3.73
N PHE A 163 -5.04 -4.03 -3.95
CA PHE A 163 -5.28 -3.31 -5.18
C PHE A 163 -4.21 -3.71 -6.21
N GLY A 164 -4.62 -4.40 -7.28
CA GLY A 164 -3.73 -4.79 -8.38
C GLY A 164 -3.47 -3.63 -9.33
N TYR A 165 -2.21 -3.47 -9.75
CA TYR A 165 -1.77 -2.36 -10.62
C TYR A 165 -1.70 -2.73 -12.11
N GLU A 166 -2.22 -3.89 -12.51
CA GLU A 166 -2.29 -4.32 -13.90
C GLU A 166 -3.21 -3.38 -14.70
N GLN A 167 -2.63 -2.32 -15.29
CA GLN A 167 -3.35 -1.47 -16.24
C GLN A 167 -3.57 -2.24 -17.54
N GLN A 168 -4.72 -2.92 -17.65
CA GLN A 168 -5.24 -3.32 -18.95
C GLN A 168 -5.70 -2.07 -19.71
N GLY A 169 -4.78 -1.49 -20.49
CA GLY A 169 -5.03 -0.74 -21.72
C GLY A 169 -6.02 0.43 -21.69
N ARG A 170 -5.47 1.64 -21.90
CA ARG A 170 -6.13 2.94 -22.18
C ARG A 170 -6.98 3.53 -21.03
N PRO A 171 -6.79 4.82 -20.68
CA PRO A 171 -7.65 5.51 -19.72
C PRO A 171 -9.06 5.63 -20.31
N ASN A 172 -9.95 4.72 -19.91
CA ASN A 172 -11.35 4.77 -20.30
C ASN A 172 -12.07 5.76 -19.37
N ILE A 173 -12.75 6.76 -19.92
CA ILE A 173 -13.55 7.73 -19.14
C ILE A 173 -14.67 6.99 -18.39
N PHE A 174 -15.10 5.83 -18.89
CA PHE A 174 -16.02 4.93 -18.19
C PHE A 174 -15.35 4.06 -17.13
N ALA A 175 -14.01 3.94 -17.08
CA ALA A 175 -13.31 3.24 -16.00
C ALA A 175 -13.59 3.92 -14.65
N ALA A 176 -13.68 5.25 -14.59
CA ALA A 176 -14.06 5.92 -13.35
C ALA A 176 -15.47 5.56 -12.87
N LEU A 177 -16.40 5.29 -13.79
CA LEU A 177 -17.76 4.88 -13.47
C LEU A 177 -17.82 3.38 -13.11
N ILE A 178 -17.03 2.55 -13.79
CA ILE A 178 -16.84 1.13 -13.49
C ILE A 178 -16.13 0.96 -12.14
N ASP A 179 -15.17 1.83 -11.81
CA ASP A 179 -14.50 1.87 -10.49
C ASP A 179 -15.51 2.24 -9.40
N ILE A 180 -16.40 3.22 -9.63
CA ILE A 180 -17.51 3.54 -8.71
C ILE A 180 -18.49 2.35 -8.59
N GLN A 181 -18.67 1.55 -9.65
CA GLN A 181 -19.56 0.39 -9.63
C GLN A 181 -18.91 -0.84 -8.97
N LYS A 182 -17.60 -1.04 -9.13
CA LYS A 182 -16.84 -2.21 -8.69
C LYS A 182 -16.24 -2.03 -7.29
N HIS A 183 -15.85 -0.79 -6.95
CA HIS A 183 -15.35 -0.39 -5.64
C HIS A 183 -16.36 0.48 -4.87
N GLY A 184 -17.57 0.70 -5.40
CA GLY A 184 -18.61 1.48 -4.71
C GLY A 184 -18.23 2.93 -4.44
N LEU A 185 -19.01 3.59 -3.58
CA LEU A 185 -18.60 4.82 -2.89
C LEU A 185 -17.58 4.53 -1.76
N ASN A 186 -16.84 3.40 -1.80
CA ASN A 186 -15.91 2.94 -0.76
C ASN A 186 -14.58 3.71 -0.75
N LEU A 187 -14.65 5.01 -1.02
CA LEU A 187 -13.55 5.97 -0.93
C LEU A 187 -13.10 6.23 0.51
N ARG A 188 -13.62 5.46 1.46
CA ARG A 188 -13.44 5.63 2.90
C ARG A 188 -12.92 4.39 3.60
N GLU A 189 -12.53 3.37 2.86
CA GLU A 189 -11.92 2.19 3.47
C GLU A 189 -10.55 2.53 4.06
N GLU A 190 -10.16 1.71 5.03
CA GLU A 190 -8.82 1.69 5.57
C GLU A 190 -7.79 1.38 4.48
N GLN A 191 -6.63 2.02 4.56
CA GLN A 191 -5.59 1.84 3.56
C GLN A 191 -4.22 1.57 4.19
N PHE A 192 -3.52 0.59 3.61
CA PHE A 192 -2.12 0.32 3.90
C PHE A 192 -1.32 0.30 2.62
N PHE A 193 -0.17 0.94 2.62
CA PHE A 193 0.86 0.70 1.62
C PHE A 193 2.04 0.00 2.30
N ILE A 194 2.32 -1.23 1.90
CA ILE A 194 3.33 -2.09 2.50
C ILE A 194 4.36 -2.41 1.44
N ARG A 195 5.65 -2.27 1.75
CA ARG A 195 6.75 -2.62 0.86
C ARG A 195 7.83 -3.35 1.64
N LEU A 196 8.20 -4.52 1.14
CA LEU A 196 9.31 -5.33 1.59
C LEU A 196 10.40 -5.33 0.51
N SER A 197 11.52 -4.66 0.78
CA SER A 197 12.70 -4.61 -0.10
C SER A 197 13.84 -5.42 0.48
N SER A 198 14.60 -6.13 -0.35
CA SER A 198 15.71 -6.96 0.10
C SER A 198 16.79 -7.14 -0.97
N ASN A 199 18.04 -7.27 -0.54
CA ASN A 199 19.14 -7.64 -1.44
C ASN A 199 19.16 -9.14 -1.80
N LYS A 200 18.34 -9.97 -1.15
CA LYS A 200 18.16 -11.40 -1.38
C LYS A 200 16.77 -11.73 -1.91
N SER A 201 16.64 -12.83 -2.65
CA SER A 201 15.36 -13.35 -3.12
C SER A 201 14.48 -13.85 -1.96
N LEU A 202 13.17 -13.93 -2.17
CA LEU A 202 12.24 -14.43 -1.16
C LEU A 202 12.60 -15.85 -0.69
N GLU A 203 13.06 -16.71 -1.61
CA GLU A 203 13.45 -18.09 -1.30
C GLU A 203 14.70 -18.18 -0.42
N GLU A 204 15.61 -17.21 -0.51
CA GLU A 204 16.76 -17.08 0.38
C GLU A 204 16.35 -16.50 1.73
N LEU A 205 15.47 -15.49 1.74
CA LEU A 205 14.96 -14.88 2.97
C LEU A 205 14.20 -15.89 3.83
N LYS A 206 13.35 -16.74 3.23
CA LYS A 206 12.63 -17.82 3.94
C LYS A 206 13.57 -18.80 4.65
N LYS A 207 14.81 -18.95 4.18
CA LYS A 207 15.83 -19.80 4.81
C LYS A 207 16.60 -19.08 5.93
N THR A 208 16.41 -17.76 6.06
CA THR A 208 17.07 -16.96 7.08
C THR A 208 16.27 -17.00 8.38
N GLY A 209 16.90 -17.44 9.47
CA GLY A 209 16.24 -17.55 10.77
C GLY A 209 15.63 -16.23 11.23
N GLY A 210 14.42 -16.27 11.77
CA GLY A 210 13.66 -15.10 12.23
C GLY A 210 12.93 -14.30 11.15
N PHE A 211 13.18 -14.55 9.85
CA PHE A 211 12.48 -13.80 8.79
C PHE A 211 10.95 -14.00 8.82
N HIS A 212 10.46 -15.17 9.23
CA HIS A 212 9.04 -15.44 9.40
C HIS A 212 8.38 -14.52 10.44
N GLU A 213 9.08 -14.09 11.50
CA GLU A 213 8.53 -13.18 12.52
C GLU A 213 8.26 -11.78 11.93
N ILE A 214 9.04 -11.37 10.93
CA ILE A 214 8.75 -10.14 10.15
C ILE A 214 7.44 -10.36 9.37
N LEU A 215 7.27 -11.53 8.73
CA LEU A 215 6.05 -11.85 8.00
C LEU A 215 4.83 -12.03 8.93
N ASP A 216 5.01 -12.54 10.14
CA ASP A 216 3.93 -12.69 11.12
C ASP A 216 3.34 -11.31 11.48
N SER A 217 4.20 -10.30 11.65
CA SER A 217 3.72 -8.92 11.86
C SER A 217 2.97 -8.33 10.66
N LEU A 218 3.34 -8.74 9.44
CA LEU A 218 2.62 -8.36 8.23
C LEU A 218 1.23 -9.02 8.17
N ALA A 219 1.11 -10.25 8.63
CA ALA A 219 -0.19 -10.92 8.77
C ALA A 219 -1.10 -10.14 9.74
N GLU A 220 -0.56 -9.71 10.87
CA GLU A 220 -1.27 -8.92 11.89
C GLU A 220 -1.70 -7.54 11.40
N ILE A 221 -0.89 -6.90 10.54
CA ILE A 221 -1.25 -5.63 9.87
C ILE A 221 -2.39 -5.81 8.84
N GLY A 222 -2.72 -7.04 8.45
CA GLY A 222 -3.86 -7.34 7.57
C GLY A 222 -3.49 -7.90 6.20
N LEU A 223 -2.24 -8.35 5.99
CA LEU A 223 -1.87 -9.02 4.73
C LEU A 223 -2.38 -10.46 4.61
N ALA A 224 -2.69 -11.12 5.72
CA ALA A 224 -3.26 -12.46 5.66
C ALA A 224 -4.63 -12.43 4.97
N LYS A 225 -4.88 -13.34 4.04
CA LYS A 225 -6.22 -13.46 3.45
C LYS A 225 -7.18 -13.92 4.52
N ASN A 226 -8.27 -13.16 4.71
CA ASN A 226 -9.38 -13.62 5.51
C ASN A 226 -9.93 -14.91 4.88
N ALA A 227 -10.10 -15.97 5.69
CA ALA A 227 -10.84 -17.13 5.26
C ALA A 227 -12.29 -16.67 5.03
N GLY A 228 -12.70 -16.59 3.76
CA GLY A 228 -14.05 -16.22 3.37
C GLY A 228 -15.12 -17.22 3.84
#